data_AF-A0A502G6E6-F1
#
_entry.id   AF-A0A502G6E6-F1
#
_cell.length_a   1.000
_cell.length_b   1.000
_cell.length_c   1.000
_cell.angle_alpha   90.00
_cell.angle_beta   90.00
_cell.angle_gamma   90.00
#
_symmetry.space_group_name_H-M   'P 1'
#
loop_
_entity.id
_entity.type
_entity.pdbx_description
1 polymer ?
#
loop_
_entity_poly.entity_id
_entity_poly.type
_entity_poly.pdbx_seq_one_letter_code
_entity_poly.pdbx_strand_id
1 'polypeptide(L)'
;MTDKRKRLTVYLHPEDDSQDARAMEIIESVPLRTRGEFFRAAIVGGSALYQLDKRLPYLLAMLFDGQLTADQLVGIIQQTTGWQPSTASIQDVIAACAGQVPAPSVLPEPVGSADGEGQARNNFKRMLKKD
;
A
#
# COMPACT_ATOMS: atom_id res chain seq x y z
N MET A 1 34.04 -35.97 10.40
CA MET A 1 33.22 -34.74 10.39
C MET A 1 31.81 -35.15 10.00
N THR A 2 30.86 -35.09 10.94
CA THR A 2 29.46 -35.41 10.66
C THR A 2 28.93 -34.40 9.65
N ASP A 3 28.33 -34.88 8.56
CA ASP A 3 27.70 -33.99 7.58
C ASP A 3 26.58 -33.22 8.28
N LYS A 4 26.78 -31.91 8.46
CA LYS A 4 25.83 -31.02 9.16
C LYS A 4 24.66 -30.59 8.27
N ARG A 5 24.62 -31.06 7.02
CA ARG A 5 23.57 -30.73 6.05
C ARG A 5 22.25 -31.38 6.45
N LYS A 6 21.18 -30.60 6.36
CA LYS A 6 19.81 -31.08 6.56
C LYS A 6 19.13 -31.23 5.21
N ARG A 7 18.42 -32.35 5.01
CA ARG A 7 17.56 -32.56 3.84
C ARG A 7 16.17 -32.03 4.15
N LEU A 8 15.61 -31.25 3.23
CA LEU A 8 14.23 -30.77 3.27
C LEU A 8 13.51 -31.31 2.04
N THR A 9 12.26 -31.74 2.21
CA THR A 9 11.38 -32.19 1.14
C THR A 9 10.09 -31.40 1.25
N VAL A 10 9.73 -30.72 0.17
CA VAL A 10 8.48 -29.96 0.01
C VAL A 10 7.85 -30.35 -1.33
N TYR A 11 6.53 -30.22 -1.41
CA TYR A 11 5.76 -30.56 -2.59
C TYR A 11 5.11 -29.31 -3.14
N LEU A 12 5.08 -29.21 -4.47
CA LEU A 12 4.25 -28.28 -5.21
C LEU A 12 3.13 -29.08 -5.87
N HIS A 13 1.95 -28.49 -5.98
CA HIS A 13 0.73 -29.12 -6.49
C HIS A 13 0.24 -28.39 -7.75
N PRO A 14 0.97 -28.43 -8.88
CA PRO A 14 0.68 -27.63 -10.07
C PRO A 14 -0.65 -27.98 -10.77
N GLU A 15 -1.23 -29.14 -10.48
CA GLU A 15 -2.56 -29.53 -10.97
C GLU A 15 -3.71 -28.87 -10.19
N ASP A 16 -3.46 -28.55 -8.91
CA ASP A 16 -4.46 -28.02 -7.98
C ASP A 16 -4.29 -26.50 -7.76
N ASP A 17 -3.06 -25.98 -7.87
CA ASP A 17 -2.69 -24.60 -7.58
C ASP A 17 -1.96 -23.97 -8.76
N SER A 18 -2.55 -22.91 -9.31
CA SER A 18 -2.00 -22.21 -10.48
C SER A 18 -0.68 -21.49 -10.17
N GLN A 19 -0.48 -21.04 -8.93
CA GLN A 19 0.73 -20.36 -8.49
C GLN A 19 1.88 -21.36 -8.39
N ASP A 20 1.61 -22.59 -7.96
CA ASP A 20 2.56 -23.69 -7.98
C ASP A 20 2.93 -24.09 -9.42
N ALA A 21 1.95 -24.09 -10.34
CA ALA A 21 2.22 -24.30 -11.77
C ALA A 21 3.16 -23.22 -12.35
N ARG A 22 2.91 -21.95 -12.04
CA ARG A 22 3.81 -20.84 -12.45
C ARG A 22 5.19 -20.93 -11.81
N ALA A 23 5.28 -21.31 -10.54
CA ALA A 23 6.56 -21.55 -9.88
C ALA A 23 7.31 -22.70 -10.55
N MET A 24 6.62 -23.75 -10.98
CA MET A 24 7.19 -24.88 -11.70
C MET A 24 7.79 -24.46 -13.06
N GLU A 25 7.08 -23.63 -13.83
CA GLU A 25 7.60 -23.07 -15.10
C GLU A 25 8.96 -22.36 -14.89
N ILE A 26 9.09 -21.58 -13.81
CA ILE A 26 10.37 -20.93 -13.46
C ILE A 26 11.44 -21.96 -13.09
N ILE A 27 11.10 -22.92 -12.21
CA ILE A 27 12.04 -23.96 -11.76
C ILE A 27 12.58 -24.76 -12.94
N GLU A 28 11.71 -25.09 -13.89
CA GLU A 28 12.07 -25.84 -15.10
C GLU A 28 12.98 -25.04 -16.03
N SER A 29 12.79 -23.72 -16.11
CA SER A 29 13.69 -22.82 -16.85
C SER A 29 15.11 -22.75 -16.28
N VAL A 30 15.29 -23.03 -14.97
CA VAL A 30 16.61 -23.05 -14.33
C VAL A 30 17.39 -24.31 -14.74
N PRO A 31 18.65 -24.19 -15.21
CA PRO A 31 19.48 -25.34 -15.57
C PRO A 31 19.63 -26.34 -14.42
N LEU A 32 19.54 -27.64 -14.73
CA LEU A 32 19.61 -28.73 -13.74
C LEU A 32 20.85 -28.63 -12.82
N ARG A 33 22.00 -28.24 -13.37
CA ARG A 33 23.27 -28.11 -12.63
C ARG A 33 23.22 -27.05 -11.52
N THR A 34 22.42 -25.99 -11.69
CA THR A 34 22.31 -24.86 -10.76
C THR A 34 20.99 -24.84 -9.97
N ARG A 35 20.04 -25.71 -10.33
CA ARG A 35 18.71 -25.78 -9.71
C ARG A 35 18.76 -26.03 -8.18
N GLY A 36 19.72 -26.83 -7.72
CA GLY A 36 19.93 -27.06 -6.28
C GLY A 36 20.32 -25.78 -5.52
N GLU A 37 21.18 -24.95 -6.11
CA GLU A 37 21.56 -23.65 -5.50
C GLU A 37 20.41 -22.65 -5.57
N PHE A 38 19.64 -22.67 -6.67
CA PHE A 38 18.40 -21.90 -6.79
C PHE A 38 17.42 -22.21 -5.64
N PHE A 39 17.14 -23.49 -5.36
CA PHE A 39 16.27 -23.86 -4.25
C PHE A 39 16.80 -23.39 -2.89
N ARG A 40 18.11 -23.53 -2.67
CA ARG A 40 18.74 -23.04 -1.45
C ARG A 40 18.55 -21.53 -1.31
N ALA A 41 18.81 -20.76 -2.37
CA ALA A 41 18.65 -19.31 -2.38
C ALA A 41 17.18 -18.89 -2.16
N ALA A 42 16.23 -19.58 -2.79
CA ALA A 42 14.80 -19.32 -2.65
C ALA A 42 14.33 -19.53 -1.20
N ILE A 43 14.76 -20.60 -0.54
CA ILE A 43 14.43 -20.88 0.87
C ILE A 43 15.01 -19.79 1.79
N VAL A 44 16.27 -19.41 1.57
CA VAL A 44 16.93 -18.36 2.38
C VAL A 44 16.28 -16.99 2.14
N GLY A 45 15.96 -16.65 0.89
CA GLY A 45 15.27 -15.42 0.52
C GLY A 45 13.86 -15.34 1.11
N GLY A 46 13.08 -16.42 1.00
CA GLY A 46 11.77 -16.52 1.66
C GLY A 46 11.86 -16.39 3.17
N SER A 47 12.92 -16.93 3.79
CA SER A 47 13.16 -16.78 5.24
C SER A 47 13.50 -15.33 5.62
N ALA A 48 14.28 -14.62 4.79
CA ALA A 48 14.57 -13.20 5.01
C ALA A 48 13.29 -12.34 4.90
N LEU A 49 12.43 -12.65 3.93
CA LEU A 49 11.12 -11.99 3.79
C LEU A 49 10.22 -12.28 5.01
N TYR A 50 10.20 -13.52 5.51
CA TYR A 50 9.47 -13.88 6.73
C TYR A 50 9.95 -13.09 7.96
N GLN A 51 11.26 -12.85 8.06
CA GLN A 51 11.84 -12.07 9.14
C GLN A 51 11.41 -10.60 9.09
N LEU A 52 11.26 -10.04 7.88
CA LEU A 52 10.77 -8.68 7.67
C LEU A 52 9.30 -8.55 8.09
N ASP A 53 8.44 -9.44 7.60
CA ASP A 53 7.07 -9.63 8.08
C ASP A 53 6.63 -11.06 7.76
N LYS A 54 6.05 -11.73 8.76
CA LYS A 54 5.69 -13.15 8.69
C LYS A 54 4.70 -13.48 7.57
N ARG A 55 3.91 -12.50 7.11
CA ARG A 55 2.89 -12.66 6.07
C ARG A 55 3.48 -12.54 4.66
N LEU A 56 4.63 -11.89 4.49
CA LEU A 56 5.18 -11.56 3.17
C LEU A 56 5.38 -12.77 2.25
N PRO A 57 6.04 -13.86 2.68
CA PRO A 57 6.25 -15.00 1.79
C PRO A 57 4.94 -15.62 1.31
N TYR A 58 3.93 -15.69 2.19
CA TYR A 58 2.63 -16.27 1.88
C TYR A 58 1.81 -15.37 0.95
N LEU A 59 1.84 -14.05 1.16
CA LEU A 59 1.17 -13.10 0.27
C LEU A 59 1.79 -13.10 -1.12
N LEU A 60 3.12 -13.11 -1.19
CA LEU A 60 3.83 -13.21 -2.46
C LEU A 60 3.51 -14.52 -3.18
N ALA A 61 3.49 -15.65 -2.47
CA ALA A 61 3.11 -16.93 -3.06
C ALA A 61 1.65 -16.93 -3.56
N MET A 62 0.71 -16.41 -2.76
CA MET A 62 -0.72 -16.38 -3.11
C MET A 62 -1.03 -15.46 -4.30
N LEU A 63 -0.30 -14.36 -4.44
CA LEU A 63 -0.51 -13.39 -5.51
C LEU A 63 0.37 -13.66 -6.75
N PHE A 64 1.15 -14.74 -6.74
CA PHE A 64 2.14 -14.99 -7.77
C PHE A 64 1.50 -15.44 -9.08
N ASP A 65 1.48 -14.56 -10.08
CA ASP A 65 0.95 -14.85 -11.41
C ASP A 65 2.02 -15.22 -12.45
N GLY A 66 3.28 -15.32 -12.03
CA GLY A 66 4.43 -15.53 -12.92
C GLY A 66 5.13 -14.25 -13.37
N GLN A 67 4.57 -13.06 -13.11
CA GLN A 67 5.04 -11.78 -13.66
C GLN A 67 5.14 -10.70 -12.58
N LEU A 68 5.74 -11.03 -11.43
CA LEU A 68 5.93 -10.09 -10.33
C LEU A 68 6.77 -8.87 -10.75
N THR A 69 6.21 -7.68 -10.61
CA THR A 69 6.93 -6.41 -10.84
C THR A 69 7.51 -5.83 -9.55
N ALA A 70 8.49 -4.93 -9.70
CA ALA A 70 9.07 -4.21 -8.58
C ALA A 70 8.01 -3.37 -7.82
N ASP A 71 7.11 -2.72 -8.54
CA ASP A 71 6.05 -1.89 -7.94
C ASP A 71 5.06 -2.72 -7.12
N GLN A 72 4.67 -3.89 -7.62
CA GLN A 72 3.82 -4.82 -6.88
C GLN A 72 4.50 -5.28 -5.59
N LEU A 73 5.78 -5.66 -5.68
CA LEU A 73 6.56 -6.08 -4.51
C LEU A 73 6.66 -4.96 -3.47
N VAL A 74 6.99 -3.74 -3.90
CA VAL A 74 7.05 -2.56 -3.01
C VAL A 74 5.69 -2.28 -2.39
N GLY A 75 4.60 -2.33 -3.17
CA GLY A 75 3.24 -2.14 -2.67
C GLY A 75 2.87 -3.15 -1.59
N ILE A 76 3.19 -4.43 -1.78
CA ILE A 76 2.97 -5.48 -0.78
C ILE A 76 3.80 -5.22 0.48
N ILE A 77 5.07 -4.81 0.33
CA ILE A 77 5.93 -4.46 1.47
C ILE A 77 5.35 -3.26 2.24
N GLN A 78 4.93 -2.20 1.56
CA GLN A 78 4.32 -1.03 2.19
C GLN A 78 3.06 -1.39 2.98
N GLN A 79 2.17 -2.20 2.40
CA GLN A 79 0.92 -2.61 3.03
C GLN A 79 1.12 -3.53 4.24
N THR A 80 2.14 -4.39 4.20
CA THR A 80 2.40 -5.35 5.29
C THR A 80 3.21 -4.73 6.42
N THR A 81 4.28 -4.01 6.10
CA THR A 81 5.24 -3.50 7.09
C THR A 81 4.98 -2.06 7.51
N GLY A 82 4.13 -1.33 6.77
CA GLY A 82 4.00 0.13 6.91
C GLY A 82 5.22 0.91 6.41
N TRP A 83 6.19 0.23 5.78
CA TRP A 83 7.40 0.86 5.25
C TRP A 83 7.04 2.03 4.32
N GLN A 84 7.77 3.12 4.46
CA GLN A 84 7.62 4.31 3.62
C GLN A 84 8.94 4.57 2.88
N PRO A 85 8.91 5.10 1.66
CA PRO A 85 10.11 5.51 0.96
C PRO A 85 10.88 6.56 1.78
N SER A 86 12.13 6.26 2.13
CA SER A 86 13.02 7.21 2.81
C SER A 86 13.63 8.23 1.84
N THR A 87 13.63 7.91 0.55
CA THR A 87 14.11 8.76 -0.55
C THR A 87 13.11 8.73 -1.68
N ALA A 88 12.68 9.90 -2.15
CA ALA A 88 11.79 10.07 -3.30
C ALA A 88 12.25 11.29 -4.12
N SER A 89 11.98 11.29 -5.42
CA SER A 89 12.22 12.49 -6.25
C SER A 89 11.33 13.62 -5.76
N ILE A 90 11.88 14.83 -5.67
CA ILE A 90 11.12 16.03 -5.27
C ILE A 90 9.93 16.25 -6.23
N GLN A 91 10.10 15.92 -7.51
CA GLN A 91 9.02 16.05 -8.50
C GLN A 91 7.85 15.10 -8.19
N ASP A 92 8.13 13.87 -7.79
CA ASP A 92 7.11 12.87 -7.44
C ASP A 92 6.37 13.28 -6.16
N VAL A 93 7.09 13.86 -5.19
CA VAL A 93 6.50 14.40 -3.96
C VAL A 93 5.56 15.58 -4.28
N ILE A 94 6.01 16.53 -5.11
CA ILE A 94 5.18 17.66 -5.53
C ILE A 94 3.94 17.17 -6.28
N ALA A 95 4.08 16.21 -7.20
CA ALA A 95 2.96 15.63 -7.94
C ALA A 95 1.94 14.94 -7.02
N ALA A 96 2.41 14.17 -6.03
CA ALA A 96 1.55 13.52 -5.05
C ALA A 96 0.81 14.52 -4.16
N CYS A 97 1.48 15.62 -3.75
CA CYS A 97 0.86 16.69 -2.96
C CYS A 97 -0.09 17.57 -3.79
N ALA A 98 0.15 17.76 -5.09
CA ALA A 98 -0.71 18.58 -5.96
C ALA A 98 -2.12 18.01 -6.12
N GLY A 99 -2.32 16.71 -5.86
CA GLY A 99 -3.65 16.06 -5.80
C GLY A 99 -4.36 16.20 -4.46
N GLN A 100 -3.68 16.65 -3.40
CA GLN A 100 -4.31 16.98 -2.13
C GLN A 100 -4.80 18.43 -2.17
N VAL A 101 -5.96 18.66 -2.79
CA VAL A 101 -6.74 19.86 -2.46
C VAL A 101 -7.11 19.69 -0.99
N PRO A 102 -6.62 20.54 -0.06
CA PRO A 102 -7.16 20.53 1.28
C PRO A 102 -8.66 20.75 1.12
N ALA A 103 -9.50 19.85 1.65
CA ALA A 103 -10.92 20.09 1.73
C ALA A 103 -11.10 21.53 2.21
N PRO A 104 -11.83 22.39 1.47
CA PRO A 104 -11.89 23.80 1.79
C PRO A 104 -12.30 23.86 3.26
N SER A 105 -11.39 24.39 4.08
CA SER A 105 -11.70 24.69 5.46
C SER A 105 -12.86 25.65 5.34
N VAL A 106 -14.07 25.18 5.61
CA VAL A 106 -15.26 26.02 5.66
C VAL A 106 -14.95 27.01 6.77
N LEU A 107 -14.44 28.19 6.38
CA LEU A 107 -14.36 29.32 7.27
C LEU A 107 -15.79 29.51 7.79
N PRO A 108 -16.03 29.58 9.11
CA PRO A 108 -17.32 30.00 9.59
C PRO A 108 -17.61 31.37 8.95
N GLU A 109 -18.75 31.47 8.25
CA GLU A 109 -19.13 32.70 7.56
C GLU A 109 -19.01 33.90 8.52
N PRO A 110 -18.40 35.00 8.08
CA PRO A 110 -18.38 36.21 8.88
C PRO A 110 -19.82 36.72 8.98
N VAL A 111 -20.43 36.54 10.16
CA VAL A 111 -21.63 37.27 10.55
C VAL A 111 -21.24 38.75 10.61
N GLY A 112 -21.47 39.47 9.52
CA GLY A 112 -21.02 40.85 9.32
C GLY A 112 -22.11 41.71 8.70
N SER A 113 -22.87 42.35 9.57
CA SER A 113 -23.98 43.27 9.31
C SER A 113 -23.59 44.51 8.50
N ALA A 114 -24.42 44.93 7.56
CA ALA A 114 -24.55 46.33 7.15
C ALA A 114 -25.85 46.56 6.35
N ASP A 115 -26.98 46.71 7.06
CA ASP A 115 -28.15 47.50 6.62
C ASP A 115 -29.03 47.81 7.86
N GLY A 116 -28.38 48.35 8.90
CA GLY A 116 -28.95 48.49 10.24
C GLY A 116 -29.71 49.79 10.53
N GLU A 117 -29.60 50.83 9.70
CA GLU A 117 -30.09 52.16 10.10
C GLU A 117 -31.55 52.45 9.69
N GLY A 118 -32.07 51.78 8.66
CA GLY A 118 -33.45 51.95 8.19
C GLY A 118 -34.48 51.10 8.93
N GLN A 119 -34.06 49.91 9.39
CA GLN A 119 -35.00 48.89 9.87
C GLN A 119 -35.40 49.09 11.34
N ALA A 120 -34.49 49.56 12.19
CA ALA A 120 -34.79 49.92 13.57
C ALA A 120 -35.80 51.08 13.69
N ARG A 121 -35.67 52.10 12.82
CA ARG A 121 -36.59 53.24 12.76
C ARG A 121 -38.02 52.85 12.36
N ASN A 122 -38.17 51.90 11.44
CA ASN A 122 -39.47 51.43 11.00
C ASN A 122 -40.18 50.57 12.06
N ASN A 123 -39.42 49.79 12.84
CA ASN A 123 -39.98 49.01 13.95
C ASN A 123 -40.46 49.89 15.10
N PHE A 124 -39.72 50.95 15.45
CA PHE A 124 -40.12 51.88 16.52
C PHE A 124 -41.40 52.68 16.15
N LYS A 125 -41.53 53.09 14.88
CA LYS A 125 -42.74 53.78 14.38
C LYS A 125 -43.99 52.89 14.38
N ARG A 126 -43.85 51.58 14.21
CA ARG A 126 -44.96 50.62 14.31
C ARG A 126 -45.41 50.39 15.76
N MET A 127 -44.50 50.50 16.73
CA MET A 127 -44.82 50.34 18.15
C MET A 127 -45.59 51.53 18.74
N LEU A 128 -45.37 52.75 18.23
CA LEU A 128 -46.01 53.98 18.73
C LEU A 128 -47.41 54.25 18.14
N LYS A 129 -47.92 53.39 17.25
CA LYS A 129 -49.20 53.56 16.56
C LYS A 129 -50.30 52.60 17.03
N LYS A 130 -50.10 51.96 18.18
CA LYS A 130 -51.07 51.04 18.76
C LYS A 130 -51.57 51.58 20.10
N ASP A 131 -52.43 52.59 20.00
CA ASP A 131 -53.48 52.94 20.96
C ASP A 131 -54.76 53.21 20.16
#